data_AF-A0A1X7KIL3-F1
#
_entry.id   AF-A0A1X7KIL3-F1
#
_cell.length_a   1.000
_cell.length_b   1.000
_cell.length_c   1.000
_cell.angle_alpha   90.00
_cell.angle_beta   90.00
_cell.angle_gamma   90.00
#
_symmetry.space_group_name_H-M   'P 1'
#
loop_
_entity.id
_entity.type
_entity.pdbx_description
1 polymer ?
#
loop_
_entity_poly.entity_id
_entity_poly.type
_entity_poly.pdbx_seq_one_letter_code
_entity_poly.pdbx_strand_id
1 'polypeptide(L)'
;MNFKNVVRVLLAMLAVPAFAANGTMKGDGSAENPFQIEDYEDLKAIGKGSYLYSSNYILTKDIDASASKSENCNGDVCKGFTPIGRNKDAAGNILFDGTFDGQNHTISNLDIRDTVRGDSLGLFSSVRAVISNLKIDKLTVFGNGMRVGGLAGAACGTVNNVHVTNGFVQGGRDVGGLVGAYRFDDYGLTFQDVSYQGDVTGGVYVGGIVSNIDVGSIVNASVDVNIVASDNAGGIVGYMERGEVINSRSSGTITPMCSRWTTSKMESFGGVIGEFYGYDGFFYKKCINCVSSMDILKPVCSRMDVSEIEVESVGGIVGENIHGVVFLSHATGNIEGDEDVGGIVGRNNGKIIYSYANGSVKGVESVGGAVGFNAGDVQNIYAQGSVEGVKNVGGLVGLNGGMIHGSILNSYAATTIKGNEDVGGLVGKNEELVENSYWDMEISGLSVGSAGKGLSTSEMMTKSSFVDWDTVGYYAYAPCEKKSCEAVNLYTLEECLCKTDKFINVWAFDEGKSYPYFNENVNFEDFFIYVSEESVAVRRKTVAKTQTFGAKFQGQLVSLRFEIPTAGVVKFSLVDMQGRVVKSAELGQRAAGAYSETIDAAEIARGRYIGILHSAGKVFEKTTLYKH
;
A
#
# COMPACT_ATOMS: atom_id res chain seq x y z
N MET A 1 23.61 -65.77 8.20
CA MET A 1 23.80 -66.39 6.87
C MET A 1 22.42 -66.49 6.24
N ASN A 2 22.07 -65.91 5.10
CA ASN A 2 22.84 -65.67 3.88
C ASN A 2 22.34 -64.43 3.12
N PHE A 3 23.26 -63.72 2.47
CA PHE A 3 23.08 -62.53 1.63
C PHE A 3 22.50 -62.90 0.24
N LYS A 4 21.61 -62.06 -0.33
CA LYS A 4 21.79 -61.38 -1.65
C LYS A 4 20.51 -60.67 -2.17
N ASN A 5 20.71 -59.42 -2.58
CA ASN A 5 20.05 -58.65 -3.65
C ASN A 5 18.88 -57.71 -3.33
N VAL A 6 19.27 -56.48 -2.98
CA VAL A 6 18.72 -55.20 -3.44
C VAL A 6 18.42 -55.22 -4.95
N VAL A 7 17.24 -54.79 -5.41
CA VAL A 7 17.01 -53.88 -6.58
C VAL A 7 15.60 -53.27 -6.53
N ARG A 8 15.61 -51.96 -6.80
CA ARG A 8 14.60 -50.90 -6.91
C ARG A 8 13.29 -51.21 -7.64
N VAL A 9 12.27 -50.52 -7.13
CA VAL A 9 11.03 -50.04 -7.77
C VAL A 9 11.23 -49.69 -9.25
N LEU A 10 10.52 -50.39 -10.12
CA LEU A 10 10.20 -49.94 -11.48
C LEU A 10 8.69 -49.63 -11.49
N LEU A 11 8.34 -48.40 -11.08
CA LEU A 11 7.09 -47.79 -11.50
C LEU A 11 7.35 -47.38 -12.95
N ALA A 12 6.89 -48.19 -13.90
CA ALA A 12 6.97 -47.85 -15.30
C ALA A 12 6.20 -46.54 -15.52
N MET A 13 6.95 -45.48 -15.79
CA MET A 13 6.50 -44.27 -16.43
C MET A 13 5.64 -44.66 -17.64
N LEU A 14 4.33 -44.45 -17.56
CA LEU A 14 3.57 -44.12 -18.75
C LEU A 14 3.98 -42.68 -19.09
N ALA A 15 5.12 -42.54 -19.77
CA ALA A 15 5.35 -41.39 -20.62
C ALA A 15 4.22 -41.40 -21.65
N VAL A 16 3.20 -40.58 -21.41
CA VAL A 16 2.24 -40.25 -22.45
C VAL A 16 3.09 -39.67 -23.58
N PRO A 17 3.16 -40.28 -24.78
CA PRO A 17 3.89 -39.68 -25.87
C PRO A 17 3.32 -38.29 -26.09
N ALA A 18 4.18 -37.28 -26.03
CA ALA A 18 3.84 -35.91 -26.34
C ALA A 18 3.24 -35.89 -27.75
N PHE A 19 1.92 -35.83 -27.84
CA PHE A 19 1.22 -35.66 -29.09
C PHE A 19 1.37 -34.20 -29.50
N ALA A 20 2.48 -33.87 -30.15
CA ALA A 20 2.51 -32.75 -31.08
C ALA A 20 1.62 -33.13 -32.26
N ALA A 21 0.35 -32.76 -32.21
CA ALA A 21 -0.54 -32.94 -33.35
C ALA A 21 -0.09 -31.95 -34.44
N ASN A 22 0.81 -32.41 -35.33
CA ASN A 22 1.45 -31.67 -36.44
C ASN A 22 2.55 -30.63 -36.09
N GLY A 23 3.21 -30.73 -34.94
CA GLY A 23 4.21 -29.73 -34.55
C GLY A 23 5.55 -29.80 -35.27
N THR A 24 6.01 -28.69 -35.87
CA THR A 24 7.35 -28.49 -36.45
C THR A 24 8.38 -27.95 -35.46
N MET A 25 7.96 -27.52 -34.26
CA MET A 25 8.87 -26.99 -33.23
C MET A 25 9.83 -28.07 -32.74
N LYS A 26 11.09 -27.68 -32.49
CA LYS A 26 12.06 -28.54 -31.81
C LYS A 26 11.68 -28.70 -30.35
N GLY A 27 11.98 -29.87 -29.77
CA GLY A 27 11.62 -30.20 -28.40
C GLY A 27 10.43 -31.17 -28.32
N ASP A 28 10.16 -31.67 -27.13
CA ASP A 28 8.99 -32.52 -26.83
C ASP A 28 8.06 -31.90 -25.76
N GLY A 29 8.39 -30.69 -25.29
CA GLY A 29 7.60 -29.96 -24.30
C GLY A 29 7.85 -30.40 -22.85
N SER A 30 8.74 -31.37 -22.62
CA SER A 30 9.21 -31.71 -21.28
C SER A 30 10.12 -30.63 -20.71
N ALA A 31 10.39 -30.69 -19.40
CA ALA A 31 11.30 -29.75 -18.74
C ALA A 31 12.76 -29.89 -19.24
N GLU A 32 13.16 -31.09 -19.66
CA GLU A 32 14.51 -31.39 -20.16
C GLU A 32 14.68 -30.97 -21.63
N ASN A 33 13.58 -30.95 -22.38
CA ASN A 33 13.56 -30.68 -23.80
C ASN A 33 12.32 -29.84 -24.18
N PRO A 34 12.24 -28.57 -23.71
CA PRO A 34 11.09 -27.70 -23.94
C PRO A 34 10.90 -27.41 -25.44
N PHE A 35 9.67 -27.07 -25.83
CA PHE A 35 9.40 -26.61 -27.18
C PHE A 35 10.10 -25.28 -27.45
N GLN A 36 10.81 -25.19 -28.58
CA GLN A 36 11.58 -24.01 -28.98
C GLN A 36 10.76 -23.15 -29.93
N ILE A 37 10.49 -21.91 -29.52
CA ILE A 37 9.86 -20.87 -30.33
C ILE A 37 10.98 -20.12 -31.04
N GLU A 38 11.08 -20.30 -32.36
CA GLU A 38 12.10 -19.68 -33.21
C GLU A 38 11.56 -18.52 -34.06
N ASP A 39 10.25 -18.46 -34.29
CA ASP A 39 9.59 -17.41 -35.08
C ASP A 39 8.12 -17.17 -34.67
N TYR A 40 7.43 -16.28 -35.40
CA TYR A 40 6.03 -15.95 -35.15
C TYR A 40 5.06 -17.09 -35.49
N GLU A 41 5.40 -17.96 -36.45
CA GLU A 41 4.53 -19.10 -36.80
C GLU A 41 4.48 -20.12 -35.66
N ASP A 42 5.62 -20.34 -34.98
CA ASP A 42 5.70 -21.17 -33.78
C ASP A 42 4.79 -20.61 -32.67
N LEU A 43 4.93 -19.32 -32.34
CA LEU A 43 4.10 -18.66 -31.32
C LEU A 43 2.60 -18.73 -31.68
N LYS A 44 2.28 -18.48 -32.95
CA LYS A 44 0.91 -18.57 -33.47
C LYS A 44 0.35 -19.98 -33.40
N ALA A 45 1.15 -21.02 -33.60
CA ALA A 45 0.71 -22.40 -33.49
C ALA A 45 0.26 -22.74 -32.06
N ILE A 46 0.92 -22.17 -31.04
CA ILE A 46 0.47 -22.29 -29.64
C ILE A 46 -0.89 -21.61 -29.49
N GLY A 47 -1.06 -20.38 -29.96
CA GLY A 47 -2.35 -19.65 -29.92
C GLY A 47 -3.51 -20.39 -30.59
N LYS A 48 -3.23 -21.20 -31.61
CA LYS A 48 -4.22 -22.05 -32.31
C LYS A 48 -4.56 -23.34 -31.56
N GLY A 49 -3.88 -23.65 -30.45
CA GLY A 49 -4.06 -24.90 -29.70
C GLY A 49 -3.39 -26.11 -30.34
N SER A 50 -2.40 -25.90 -31.22
CA SER A 50 -1.68 -27.00 -31.88
C SER A 50 -0.67 -27.73 -30.96
N TYR A 51 -0.34 -27.11 -29.82
CA TYR A 51 0.55 -27.67 -28.79
C TYR A 51 -0.14 -27.62 -27.43
N LEU A 52 0.25 -28.52 -26.53
CA LEU A 52 -0.37 -28.67 -25.21
C LEU A 52 -0.03 -27.48 -24.32
N TYR A 53 -1.05 -26.91 -23.68
CA TYR A 53 -0.86 -25.76 -22.80
C TYR A 53 -0.19 -26.09 -21.46
N SER A 54 -0.02 -27.38 -21.16
CA SER A 54 0.72 -27.91 -20.01
C SER A 54 2.21 -28.16 -20.30
N SER A 55 2.69 -27.87 -21.52
CA SER A 55 4.09 -28.07 -21.92
C SER A 55 5.00 -26.89 -21.54
N ASN A 56 6.31 -27.12 -21.60
CA ASN A 56 7.33 -26.11 -21.37
C ASN A 56 7.78 -25.49 -22.69
N TYR A 57 7.88 -24.16 -22.74
CA TYR A 57 8.24 -23.40 -23.93
C TYR A 57 9.40 -22.45 -23.64
N ILE A 58 10.33 -22.36 -24.58
CA ILE A 58 11.43 -21.40 -24.54
C ILE A 58 11.49 -20.58 -25.84
N LEU A 59 11.74 -19.28 -25.73
CA LEU A 59 12.19 -18.50 -26.88
C LEU A 59 13.66 -18.79 -27.12
N THR A 60 14.03 -18.91 -28.39
CA THR A 60 15.43 -19.07 -28.82
C THR A 60 15.91 -17.93 -29.71
N LYS A 61 15.00 -17.03 -30.09
CA LYS A 61 15.23 -15.84 -30.91
C LYS A 61 14.23 -14.76 -30.52
N ASP A 62 14.54 -13.52 -30.90
CA ASP A 62 13.56 -12.44 -30.91
C ASP A 62 12.51 -12.70 -32.00
N ILE A 63 11.25 -12.39 -31.70
CA ILE A 63 10.08 -12.72 -32.53
C ILE A 63 9.44 -11.42 -33.02
N ASP A 64 9.40 -11.20 -34.34
CA ASP A 64 8.59 -10.12 -34.92
C ASP A 64 7.17 -10.62 -35.21
N ALA A 65 6.21 -10.15 -34.41
CA ALA A 65 4.80 -10.50 -34.51
C ALA A 65 4.00 -9.51 -35.38
N SER A 66 4.65 -8.66 -36.18
CA SER A 66 3.98 -7.65 -37.02
C SER A 66 2.89 -8.19 -37.94
N ALA A 67 3.01 -9.44 -38.39
CA ALA A 67 1.99 -10.13 -39.19
C ALA A 67 0.63 -10.27 -38.46
N SER A 68 0.64 -10.32 -37.12
CA SER A 68 -0.56 -10.48 -36.28
C SER A 68 -1.66 -9.47 -36.61
N LYS A 69 -1.31 -8.21 -36.88
CA LYS A 69 -2.25 -7.12 -37.20
C LYS A 69 -3.19 -7.42 -38.38
N SER A 70 -2.79 -8.31 -39.28
CA SER A 70 -3.55 -8.72 -40.47
C SER A 70 -4.21 -10.10 -40.33
N GLU A 71 -4.31 -10.64 -39.12
CA GLU A 71 -4.89 -11.96 -38.87
C GLU A 71 -6.34 -11.90 -38.35
N ASN A 72 -7.05 -13.02 -38.55
CA ASN A 72 -8.42 -13.23 -38.07
C ASN A 72 -9.41 -12.14 -38.53
N CYS A 73 -9.31 -11.74 -39.80
CA CYS A 73 -10.11 -10.65 -40.36
C CYS A 73 -11.52 -11.10 -40.78
N ASN A 74 -12.49 -10.24 -40.51
CA ASN A 74 -13.83 -10.31 -41.09
C ASN A 74 -14.12 -8.99 -41.82
N GLY A 75 -13.90 -9.00 -43.15
CA GLY A 75 -13.80 -7.77 -43.94
C GLY A 75 -12.58 -6.95 -43.52
N ASP A 76 -12.76 -5.64 -43.33
CA ASP A 76 -11.68 -4.70 -42.98
C ASP A 76 -11.30 -4.71 -41.48
N VAL A 77 -11.98 -5.52 -40.66
CA VAL A 77 -11.74 -5.62 -39.22
C VAL A 77 -10.94 -6.88 -38.91
N CYS A 78 -9.68 -6.71 -38.53
CA CYS A 78 -8.80 -7.80 -38.09
C CYS A 78 -8.75 -7.89 -36.57
N LYS A 79 -8.77 -9.13 -36.04
CA LYS A 79 -8.73 -9.42 -34.61
C LYS A 79 -7.32 -9.66 -34.07
N GLY A 80 -6.30 -9.61 -34.93
CA GLY A 80 -4.94 -9.78 -34.47
C GLY A 80 -4.58 -11.25 -34.21
N PHE A 81 -3.53 -11.44 -33.41
CA PHE A 81 -3.10 -12.72 -32.87
C PHE A 81 -4.23 -13.40 -32.08
N THR A 82 -4.30 -14.73 -32.15
CA THR A 82 -5.23 -15.53 -31.34
C THR A 82 -4.61 -15.84 -29.99
N PRO A 83 -5.11 -15.30 -28.86
CA PRO A 83 -4.58 -15.57 -27.53
C PRO A 83 -4.42 -17.05 -27.22
N ILE A 84 -3.33 -17.41 -26.55
CA ILE A 84 -3.10 -18.76 -26.03
C ILE A 84 -4.18 -19.08 -25.00
N GLY A 85 -4.84 -20.22 -25.14
CA GLY A 85 -5.99 -20.58 -24.28
C GLY A 85 -7.35 -20.05 -24.77
N ARG A 86 -7.40 -19.32 -25.89
CA ARG A 86 -8.68 -18.94 -26.51
C ARG A 86 -9.39 -20.12 -27.16
N ASN A 87 -8.60 -20.97 -27.83
CA ASN A 87 -9.04 -22.25 -28.35
C ASN A 87 -8.58 -23.36 -27.42
N LYS A 88 -9.27 -24.50 -27.45
CA LYS A 88 -8.82 -25.70 -26.74
C LYS A 88 -7.56 -26.26 -27.40
N ASP A 89 -6.61 -26.71 -26.59
CA ASP A 89 -5.51 -27.55 -27.08
C ASP A 89 -6.00 -28.97 -27.42
N ALA A 90 -5.08 -29.82 -27.89
CA ALA A 90 -5.36 -31.22 -28.22
C ALA A 90 -5.84 -32.07 -27.03
N ALA A 91 -5.56 -31.64 -25.78
CA ALA A 91 -6.04 -32.28 -24.57
C ALA A 91 -7.38 -31.69 -24.06
N GLY A 92 -7.93 -30.69 -24.75
CA GLY A 92 -9.19 -30.04 -24.41
C GLY A 92 -9.07 -28.90 -23.39
N ASN A 93 -7.86 -28.46 -23.06
CA ASN A 93 -7.58 -27.42 -22.08
C ASN A 93 -7.67 -26.02 -22.70
N ILE A 94 -8.10 -25.04 -21.91
CA ILE A 94 -8.09 -23.61 -22.25
C ILE A 94 -7.18 -22.78 -21.32
N LEU A 95 -6.73 -23.38 -20.22
CA LEU A 95 -5.84 -22.76 -19.26
C LEU A 95 -4.41 -23.10 -19.65
N PHE A 96 -3.52 -22.10 -19.65
CA PHE A 96 -2.10 -22.35 -19.76
C PHE A 96 -1.50 -22.63 -18.38
N ASP A 97 -1.00 -23.85 -18.17
CA ASP A 97 -0.43 -24.31 -16.90
C ASP A 97 0.95 -24.97 -17.02
N GLY A 98 1.60 -24.79 -18.17
CA GLY A 98 3.00 -25.13 -18.41
C GLY A 98 3.98 -24.05 -17.95
N THR A 99 5.09 -23.88 -18.69
CA THR A 99 6.05 -22.80 -18.46
C THR A 99 6.35 -22.05 -19.76
N PHE A 100 6.59 -20.74 -19.66
CA PHE A 100 6.98 -19.90 -20.79
C PHE A 100 8.19 -19.06 -20.40
N ASP A 101 9.38 -19.44 -20.87
CA ASP A 101 10.63 -18.73 -20.61
C ASP A 101 11.11 -18.00 -21.87
N GLY A 102 11.11 -16.68 -21.83
CA GLY A 102 11.57 -15.85 -22.92
C GLY A 102 13.09 -15.89 -23.12
N GLN A 103 13.87 -16.43 -22.19
CA GLN A 103 15.34 -16.40 -22.21
C GLN A 103 15.93 -15.00 -22.53
N ASN A 104 15.25 -13.95 -22.07
CA ASN A 104 15.52 -12.53 -22.32
C ASN A 104 15.34 -12.03 -23.77
N HIS A 105 14.72 -12.84 -24.63
CA HIS A 105 14.30 -12.46 -25.97
C HIS A 105 13.07 -11.57 -25.98
N THR A 106 12.90 -10.86 -27.09
CA THR A 106 11.83 -9.88 -27.30
C THR A 106 10.78 -10.41 -28.27
N ILE A 107 9.50 -10.24 -27.93
CA ILE A 107 8.39 -10.31 -28.88
C ILE A 107 8.00 -8.88 -29.27
N SER A 108 8.09 -8.53 -30.55
CA SER A 108 7.82 -7.17 -31.03
C SER A 108 6.55 -7.08 -31.88
N ASN A 109 5.90 -5.92 -31.88
CA ASN A 109 4.78 -5.56 -32.78
C ASN A 109 3.55 -6.50 -32.68
N LEU A 110 3.27 -7.02 -31.49
CA LEU A 110 2.15 -7.93 -31.26
C LEU A 110 0.83 -7.15 -31.18
N ASP A 111 -0.13 -7.46 -32.07
CA ASP A 111 -1.46 -6.86 -32.11
C ASP A 111 -2.52 -7.93 -31.76
N ILE A 112 -3.29 -7.67 -30.70
CA ILE A 112 -4.35 -8.54 -30.17
C ILE A 112 -5.60 -7.67 -30.05
N ARG A 113 -6.67 -8.03 -30.77
CA ARG A 113 -7.92 -7.26 -30.76
C ARG A 113 -9.13 -8.13 -30.58
N ASP A 114 -10.02 -7.73 -29.69
CA ASP A 114 -11.31 -8.40 -29.53
C ASP A 114 -12.46 -7.42 -29.35
N THR A 115 -13.29 -7.32 -30.38
CA THR A 115 -14.45 -6.42 -30.42
C THR A 115 -15.71 -7.04 -29.80
N VAL A 116 -15.67 -8.33 -29.45
CA VAL A 116 -16.76 -9.03 -28.77
C VAL A 116 -16.46 -9.06 -27.27
N ARG A 117 -17.48 -9.00 -26.40
CA ARG A 117 -17.30 -9.19 -24.94
C ARG A 117 -16.77 -10.61 -24.67
N GLY A 118 -15.46 -10.81 -24.80
CA GLY A 118 -14.73 -11.92 -24.23
C GLY A 118 -14.38 -11.64 -22.77
N ASP A 119 -14.28 -12.70 -21.96
CA ASP A 119 -14.06 -12.55 -20.52
C ASP A 119 -12.60 -12.21 -20.17
N SER A 120 -11.64 -12.57 -21.02
CA SER A 120 -10.20 -12.38 -20.75
C SER A 120 -9.39 -12.24 -22.05
N LEU A 121 -8.60 -11.16 -22.15
CA LEU A 121 -7.79 -10.83 -23.34
C LEU A 121 -6.34 -10.49 -22.96
N GLY A 122 -5.39 -11.07 -23.66
CA GLY A 122 -3.94 -10.84 -23.57
C GLY A 122 -3.19 -11.82 -24.45
N LEU A 123 -1.84 -11.84 -24.42
CA LEU A 123 -1.07 -12.91 -25.09
C LEU A 123 -1.57 -14.29 -24.64
N PHE A 124 -1.85 -14.42 -23.35
CA PHE A 124 -2.59 -15.53 -22.74
C PHE A 124 -4.01 -15.09 -22.38
N SER A 125 -5.00 -15.92 -22.73
CA SER A 125 -6.38 -15.72 -22.27
C SER A 125 -6.49 -15.92 -20.76
N SER A 126 -5.95 -17.03 -20.24
CA SER A 126 -5.87 -17.32 -18.82
C SER A 126 -4.63 -18.15 -18.52
N VAL A 127 -3.91 -17.82 -17.45
CA VAL A 127 -2.65 -18.48 -17.10
C VAL A 127 -2.64 -18.91 -15.62
N ARG A 128 -2.11 -20.10 -15.35
CA ARG A 128 -1.75 -20.66 -14.04
C ARG A 128 -0.36 -21.28 -14.18
N ALA A 129 0.65 -20.45 -14.41
CA ALA A 129 1.95 -20.89 -14.87
C ALA A 129 3.06 -20.00 -14.34
N VAL A 130 4.30 -20.38 -14.68
CA VAL A 130 5.46 -19.51 -14.59
C VAL A 130 5.72 -18.91 -15.97
N ILE A 131 5.68 -17.58 -16.05
CA ILE A 131 6.13 -16.81 -17.20
C ILE A 131 7.37 -16.03 -16.78
N SER A 132 8.48 -16.19 -17.50
CA SER A 132 9.74 -15.57 -17.10
C SER A 132 10.61 -15.06 -18.24
N ASN A 133 11.50 -14.13 -17.91
CA ASN A 133 12.57 -13.62 -18.77
C ASN A 133 12.09 -13.17 -20.15
N LEU A 134 10.97 -12.45 -20.21
CA LEU A 134 10.33 -12.08 -21.47
C LEU A 134 10.30 -10.56 -21.64
N LYS A 135 10.71 -10.09 -22.81
CA LYS A 135 10.52 -8.71 -23.23
C LYS A 135 9.43 -8.64 -24.28
N ILE A 136 8.59 -7.62 -24.22
CA ILE A 136 7.60 -7.34 -25.27
C ILE A 136 7.72 -5.87 -25.64
N ASP A 137 7.97 -5.58 -26.92
CA ASP A 137 8.03 -4.21 -27.44
C ASP A 137 6.86 -3.95 -28.40
N LYS A 138 6.21 -2.79 -28.28
CA LYS A 138 5.08 -2.39 -29.13
C LYS A 138 3.93 -3.39 -29.11
N LEU A 139 3.43 -3.64 -27.92
CA LEU A 139 2.26 -4.46 -27.69
C LEU A 139 0.98 -3.62 -27.88
N THR A 140 0.04 -4.09 -28.67
CA THR A 140 -1.31 -3.51 -28.77
C THR A 140 -2.34 -4.55 -28.34
N VAL A 141 -3.00 -4.32 -27.22
CA VAL A 141 -4.17 -5.09 -26.77
C VAL A 141 -5.38 -4.16 -26.74
N PHE A 142 -6.35 -4.40 -27.61
CA PHE A 142 -7.57 -3.61 -27.66
C PHE A 142 -8.80 -4.51 -27.53
N GLY A 143 -9.53 -4.37 -26.43
CA GLY A 143 -10.76 -5.12 -26.22
C GLY A 143 -11.81 -4.37 -25.41
N ASN A 144 -13.06 -4.79 -25.57
CA ASN A 144 -14.18 -4.33 -24.72
C ASN A 144 -14.52 -5.35 -23.61
N GLY A 145 -13.62 -6.31 -23.38
CA GLY A 145 -13.82 -7.43 -22.46
C GLY A 145 -13.76 -7.02 -20.99
N MET A 146 -14.17 -7.95 -20.11
CA MET A 146 -14.15 -7.70 -18.67
C MET A 146 -12.73 -7.64 -18.10
N ARG A 147 -11.83 -8.50 -18.57
CA ARG A 147 -10.45 -8.57 -18.06
C ARG A 147 -9.47 -8.45 -19.22
N VAL A 148 -8.61 -7.44 -19.21
CA VAL A 148 -7.68 -7.18 -20.30
C VAL A 148 -6.29 -6.89 -19.74
N GLY A 149 -5.30 -7.67 -20.18
CA GLY A 149 -3.90 -7.42 -19.86
C GLY A 149 -3.00 -7.64 -21.06
N GLY A 150 -1.84 -6.98 -21.07
CA GLY A 150 -0.86 -7.17 -22.13
C GLY A 150 -0.36 -8.62 -22.21
N LEU A 151 0.08 -9.14 -21.08
CA LEU A 151 0.57 -10.51 -20.95
C LEU A 151 -0.59 -11.50 -20.84
N ALA A 152 -1.52 -11.26 -19.90
CA ALA A 152 -2.63 -12.18 -19.67
C ALA A 152 -3.93 -11.45 -19.34
N GLY A 153 -5.05 -11.96 -19.86
CA GLY A 153 -6.37 -11.47 -19.44
C GLY A 153 -6.67 -11.83 -17.99
N ALA A 154 -6.36 -13.06 -17.58
CA ALA A 154 -6.44 -13.49 -16.18
C ALA A 154 -5.22 -14.33 -15.81
N ALA A 155 -4.71 -14.16 -14.59
CA ALA A 155 -3.53 -14.90 -14.13
C ALA A 155 -3.58 -15.33 -12.67
N CYS A 156 -2.99 -16.49 -12.39
CA CYS A 156 -2.38 -16.86 -11.12
C CYS A 156 -1.02 -17.54 -11.39
N GLY A 157 -0.20 -17.73 -10.36
CA GLY A 157 1.17 -18.22 -10.51
C GLY A 157 2.19 -17.08 -10.50
N THR A 158 3.27 -17.21 -11.28
CA THR A 158 4.44 -16.32 -11.18
C THR A 158 4.76 -15.66 -12.51
N VAL A 159 4.91 -14.33 -12.47
CA VAL A 159 5.44 -13.50 -13.56
C VAL A 159 6.76 -12.90 -13.09
N ASN A 160 7.87 -13.34 -13.65
CA ASN A 160 9.20 -13.00 -13.16
C ASN A 160 10.10 -12.44 -14.27
N ASN A 161 10.73 -11.28 -14.08
CA ASN A 161 11.61 -10.68 -15.10
C ASN A 161 10.90 -10.50 -16.45
N VAL A 162 9.72 -9.86 -16.42
CA VAL A 162 8.89 -9.59 -17.60
C VAL A 162 8.71 -8.10 -17.79
N HIS A 163 9.01 -7.63 -19.01
CA HIS A 163 9.09 -6.20 -19.32
C HIS A 163 8.33 -5.87 -20.59
N VAL A 164 7.40 -4.91 -20.52
CA VAL A 164 6.71 -4.36 -21.69
C VAL A 164 7.16 -2.92 -21.94
N THR A 165 7.56 -2.61 -23.17
CA THR A 165 7.86 -1.26 -23.65
C THR A 165 6.94 -0.85 -24.79
N ASN A 166 6.60 0.44 -24.87
CA ASN A 166 5.70 0.98 -25.88
C ASN A 166 4.34 0.22 -25.94
N GLY A 167 3.81 -0.15 -24.78
CA GLY A 167 2.56 -0.90 -24.66
C GLY A 167 1.33 -0.01 -24.86
N PHE A 168 0.28 -0.58 -25.41
CA PHE A 168 -1.05 0.01 -25.47
C PHE A 168 -2.05 -1.05 -25.05
N VAL A 169 -2.70 -0.87 -23.91
CA VAL A 169 -3.72 -1.79 -23.39
C VAL A 169 -5.02 -1.03 -23.13
N GLN A 170 -6.08 -1.41 -23.82
CA GLN A 170 -7.42 -0.85 -23.62
C GLN A 170 -8.43 -1.97 -23.35
N GLY A 171 -9.18 -1.84 -22.26
CA GLY A 171 -10.17 -2.81 -21.79
C GLY A 171 -11.47 -2.19 -21.28
N GLY A 172 -12.40 -3.06 -20.86
CA GLY A 172 -13.71 -2.66 -20.36
C GLY A 172 -13.76 -2.40 -18.86
N ARG A 173 -13.62 -3.44 -18.01
CA ARG A 173 -13.81 -3.34 -16.55
C ARG A 173 -12.48 -3.38 -15.79
N ASP A 174 -11.77 -4.50 -15.89
CA ASP A 174 -10.55 -4.81 -15.16
C ASP A 174 -9.38 -4.78 -16.15
N VAL A 175 -8.48 -3.80 -16.03
CA VAL A 175 -7.41 -3.59 -17.00
C VAL A 175 -6.06 -3.45 -16.30
N GLY A 176 -5.10 -4.28 -16.70
CA GLY A 176 -3.71 -4.19 -16.24
C GLY A 176 -2.76 -4.04 -17.43
N GLY A 177 -1.66 -3.32 -17.29
CA GLY A 177 -0.65 -3.30 -18.36
C GLY A 177 -0.09 -4.70 -18.64
N LEU A 178 0.15 -5.52 -17.60
CA LEU A 178 0.53 -6.93 -17.75
C LEU A 178 -0.66 -7.88 -17.58
N VAL A 179 -1.40 -7.79 -16.47
CA VAL A 179 -2.44 -8.77 -16.12
C VAL A 179 -3.79 -8.11 -15.88
N GLY A 180 -4.81 -8.56 -16.61
CA GLY A 180 -6.14 -7.99 -16.56
C GLY A 180 -6.92 -8.27 -15.28
N ALA A 181 -6.75 -9.40 -14.61
CA ALA A 181 -7.31 -9.67 -13.28
C ALA A 181 -6.66 -10.91 -12.63
N TYR A 182 -6.70 -10.96 -11.32
CA TYR A 182 -6.55 -12.20 -10.57
C TYR A 182 -7.75 -13.13 -10.85
N ARG A 183 -7.49 -14.44 -10.93
CA ARG A 183 -8.52 -15.47 -10.99
C ARG A 183 -8.00 -16.70 -10.26
N PHE A 184 -8.92 -17.47 -9.66
CA PHE A 184 -8.70 -18.77 -9.02
C PHE A 184 -8.24 -18.68 -7.55
N ASP A 185 -9.21 -18.68 -6.64
CA ASP A 185 -9.14 -18.44 -5.19
C ASP A 185 -8.12 -19.28 -4.39
N ASP A 186 -7.51 -20.30 -5.00
CA ASP A 186 -6.56 -21.23 -4.37
C ASP A 186 -5.07 -20.92 -4.64
N TYR A 187 -4.74 -20.00 -5.56
CA TYR A 187 -3.34 -19.74 -5.98
C TYR A 187 -3.03 -18.26 -6.02
N GLY A 188 -2.08 -17.79 -5.21
CA GLY A 188 -1.62 -16.40 -5.26
C GLY A 188 -1.01 -16.00 -6.61
N LEU A 189 -0.95 -14.70 -6.85
CA LEU A 189 -0.29 -14.10 -8.00
C LEU A 189 0.97 -13.35 -7.56
N THR A 190 2.13 -13.76 -8.06
CA THR A 190 3.41 -13.15 -7.74
C THR A 190 4.00 -12.46 -8.95
N PHE A 191 4.36 -11.20 -8.79
CA PHE A 191 5.18 -10.45 -9.75
C PHE A 191 6.54 -10.16 -9.11
N GLN A 192 7.61 -10.45 -9.84
CA GLN A 192 8.95 -10.13 -9.42
C GLN A 192 9.73 -9.53 -10.59
N ASP A 193 10.41 -8.40 -10.33
CA ASP A 193 11.28 -7.73 -11.30
C ASP A 193 10.53 -7.45 -12.62
N VAL A 194 9.34 -6.84 -12.54
CA VAL A 194 8.49 -6.58 -13.72
C VAL A 194 8.43 -5.10 -14.06
N SER A 195 8.22 -4.78 -15.34
CA SER A 195 7.98 -3.40 -15.74
C SER A 195 6.97 -3.24 -16.87
N TYR A 196 6.30 -2.08 -16.89
CA TYR A 196 5.42 -1.67 -17.97
C TYR A 196 5.63 -0.20 -18.32
N GLN A 197 5.81 0.08 -19.61
CA GLN A 197 5.80 1.42 -20.16
C GLN A 197 4.78 1.54 -21.28
N GLY A 198 3.90 2.54 -21.21
CA GLY A 198 2.92 2.83 -22.26
C GLY A 198 1.59 3.36 -21.73
N ASP A 199 0.52 3.09 -22.48
CA ASP A 199 -0.82 3.58 -22.16
C ASP A 199 -1.70 2.43 -21.66
N VAL A 200 -2.48 2.69 -20.61
CA VAL A 200 -3.48 1.75 -20.07
C VAL A 200 -4.82 2.47 -19.90
N THR A 201 -5.88 1.96 -20.53
CA THR A 201 -7.22 2.54 -20.44
C THR A 201 -8.24 1.50 -20.01
N GLY A 202 -9.00 1.79 -18.95
CA GLY A 202 -10.02 0.87 -18.42
C GLY A 202 -11.19 1.57 -17.75
N GLY A 203 -12.17 0.78 -17.32
CA GLY A 203 -13.41 1.26 -16.72
C GLY A 203 -13.37 1.32 -15.20
N VAL A 204 -13.33 0.17 -14.53
CA VAL A 204 -13.52 0.07 -13.07
C VAL A 204 -12.18 -0.02 -12.36
N TYR A 205 -11.46 -1.14 -12.46
CA TYR A 205 -10.16 -1.31 -11.81
C TYR A 205 -9.05 -1.24 -12.85
N VAL A 206 -8.15 -0.28 -12.70
CA VAL A 206 -7.05 -0.07 -13.65
C VAL A 206 -5.70 -0.02 -12.94
N GLY A 207 -4.74 -0.80 -13.43
CA GLY A 207 -3.36 -0.80 -12.92
C GLY A 207 -2.30 -0.83 -14.02
N GLY A 208 -1.15 -0.21 -13.82
CA GLY A 208 -0.04 -0.31 -14.77
C GLY A 208 0.54 -1.72 -14.86
N ILE A 209 0.51 -2.50 -13.78
CA ILE A 209 0.90 -3.92 -13.80
C ILE A 209 -0.33 -4.82 -13.81
N VAL A 210 -1.22 -4.66 -12.83
CA VAL A 210 -2.38 -5.54 -12.64
C VAL A 210 -3.58 -4.76 -12.13
N SER A 211 -4.78 -5.09 -12.61
CA SER A 211 -5.99 -4.40 -12.17
C SER A 211 -6.33 -4.68 -10.71
N ASN A 212 -6.36 -5.95 -10.30
CA ASN A 212 -6.72 -6.38 -8.96
C ASN A 212 -5.91 -7.59 -8.50
N ILE A 213 -5.65 -7.64 -7.19
CA ILE A 213 -5.06 -8.77 -6.49
C ILE A 213 -5.94 -9.13 -5.30
N ASP A 214 -6.45 -10.36 -5.27
CA ASP A 214 -7.03 -10.94 -4.05
C ASP A 214 -5.91 -11.43 -3.14
N VAL A 215 -5.09 -12.40 -3.59
CA VAL A 215 -3.90 -12.89 -2.87
C VAL A 215 -2.66 -12.73 -3.75
N GLY A 216 -1.66 -11.96 -3.33
CA GLY A 216 -0.45 -11.80 -4.14
C GLY A 216 0.67 -10.97 -3.55
N SER A 217 1.80 -10.97 -4.26
CA SER A 217 2.98 -10.16 -3.92
C SER A 217 3.56 -9.56 -5.18
N ILE A 218 3.83 -8.25 -5.16
CA ILE A 218 4.53 -7.53 -6.22
C ILE A 218 5.84 -7.01 -5.62
N VAL A 219 6.96 -7.45 -6.17
CA VAL A 219 8.29 -7.07 -5.71
C VAL A 219 9.07 -6.48 -6.87
N ASN A 220 9.68 -5.32 -6.64
CA ASN A 220 10.52 -4.61 -7.62
C ASN A 220 9.79 -4.30 -8.93
N ALA A 221 8.54 -3.87 -8.87
CA ALA A 221 7.83 -3.40 -10.06
C ALA A 221 8.21 -1.95 -10.39
N SER A 222 8.34 -1.64 -11.68
CA SER A 222 8.54 -0.27 -12.18
C SER A 222 7.59 0.05 -13.32
N VAL A 223 6.82 1.13 -13.21
CA VAL A 223 5.91 1.58 -14.26
C VAL A 223 6.17 3.02 -14.68
N ASP A 224 6.05 3.27 -15.99
CA ASP A 224 6.06 4.60 -16.61
C ASP A 224 4.84 4.68 -17.55
N VAL A 225 3.70 5.13 -17.02
CA VAL A 225 2.39 4.82 -17.59
C VAL A 225 1.44 6.01 -17.61
N ASN A 226 0.70 6.17 -18.71
CA ASN A 226 -0.49 7.03 -18.74
C ASN A 226 -1.73 6.15 -18.53
N ILE A 227 -2.38 6.35 -17.39
CA ILE A 227 -3.59 5.63 -17.02
C ILE A 227 -4.81 6.51 -17.25
N VAL A 228 -5.81 5.98 -17.95
CA VAL A 228 -7.14 6.56 -18.05
C VAL A 228 -8.14 5.59 -17.46
N ALA A 229 -8.85 5.99 -16.41
CA ALA A 229 -9.75 5.12 -15.66
C ALA A 229 -11.06 5.84 -15.34
N SER A 230 -12.16 5.09 -15.22
CA SER A 230 -13.48 5.68 -14.94
C SER A 230 -13.94 5.56 -13.49
N ASP A 231 -13.20 4.85 -12.64
CA ASP A 231 -13.58 4.61 -11.24
C ASP A 231 -12.37 4.47 -10.29
N ASN A 232 -11.66 3.33 -10.30
CA ASN A 232 -10.52 3.08 -9.42
C ASN A 232 -9.24 2.86 -10.23
N ALA A 233 -8.16 3.53 -9.84
CA ALA A 233 -6.87 3.31 -10.49
C ALA A 233 -5.68 3.41 -9.55
N GLY A 234 -4.71 2.53 -9.78
CA GLY A 234 -3.38 2.62 -9.20
C GLY A 234 -2.32 2.66 -10.28
N GLY A 235 -1.22 3.37 -10.06
CA GLY A 235 -0.07 3.30 -10.98
C GLY A 235 0.40 1.85 -11.21
N ILE A 236 0.42 1.02 -10.16
CA ILE A 236 0.83 -0.39 -10.24
C ILE A 236 -0.39 -1.32 -10.12
N VAL A 237 -1.23 -1.11 -9.10
CA VAL A 237 -2.37 -1.98 -8.76
C VAL A 237 -3.65 -1.17 -8.63
N GLY A 238 -4.70 -1.51 -9.38
CA GLY A 238 -6.00 -0.84 -9.19
C GLY A 238 -6.61 -1.11 -7.81
N TYR A 239 -6.67 -2.38 -7.41
CA TYR A 239 -7.38 -2.83 -6.21
C TYR A 239 -6.69 -4.01 -5.52
N MET A 240 -6.57 -4.01 -4.20
CA MET A 240 -5.89 -5.08 -3.45
C MET A 240 -6.63 -5.49 -2.17
N GLU A 241 -6.95 -6.78 -2.03
CA GLU A 241 -7.60 -7.34 -0.82
C GLU A 241 -6.62 -7.95 0.18
N ARG A 242 -5.68 -8.77 -0.30
CA ARG A 242 -4.65 -9.44 0.51
C ARG A 242 -3.36 -9.51 -0.30
N GLY A 243 -2.37 -8.74 0.08
CA GLY A 243 -1.08 -8.81 -0.58
C GLY A 243 -0.14 -7.70 -0.20
N GLU A 244 0.99 -7.68 -0.89
CA GLU A 244 2.01 -6.67 -0.67
C GLU A 244 2.56 -6.14 -1.99
N VAL A 245 2.84 -4.85 -1.98
CA VAL A 245 3.67 -4.17 -2.99
C VAL A 245 4.94 -3.72 -2.29
N ILE A 246 6.09 -4.22 -2.73
CA ILE A 246 7.38 -4.00 -2.10
C ILE A 246 8.35 -3.41 -3.12
N ASN A 247 9.13 -2.41 -2.70
CA ASN A 247 10.24 -1.84 -3.46
C ASN A 247 9.84 -1.40 -4.88
N SER A 248 8.62 -0.91 -5.04
CA SER A 248 8.03 -0.68 -6.36
C SER A 248 7.84 0.81 -6.61
N ARG A 249 7.94 1.19 -7.88
CA ARG A 249 7.97 2.59 -8.32
C ARG A 249 6.98 2.86 -9.44
N SER A 250 6.33 4.02 -9.40
CA SER A 250 5.44 4.48 -10.45
C SER A 250 5.71 5.91 -10.88
N SER A 251 5.66 6.15 -12.18
CA SER A 251 5.73 7.47 -12.83
C SER A 251 4.78 7.56 -14.01
N GLY A 252 4.44 8.78 -14.40
CA GLY A 252 3.46 9.06 -15.46
C GLY A 252 2.23 9.78 -14.92
N THR A 253 1.06 9.49 -15.48
CA THR A 253 -0.17 10.23 -15.19
C THR A 253 -1.34 9.29 -14.92
N ILE A 254 -2.24 9.70 -14.02
CA ILE A 254 -3.59 9.11 -13.89
C ILE A 254 -4.60 10.20 -14.23
N THR A 255 -5.43 9.93 -15.23
CA THR A 255 -6.54 10.79 -15.65
C THR A 255 -7.87 10.08 -15.38
N PRO A 256 -8.60 10.46 -14.32
CA PRO A 256 -9.98 10.08 -14.15
C PRO A 256 -10.81 10.54 -15.36
N MET A 257 -11.72 9.70 -15.85
CA MET A 257 -12.48 9.99 -17.06
C MET A 257 -13.93 9.54 -16.94
N CYS A 258 -14.84 10.42 -17.30
CA CYS A 258 -16.26 10.10 -17.29
C CYS A 258 -16.63 9.00 -18.29
N SER A 259 -17.37 8.01 -17.82
CA SER A 259 -17.98 6.97 -18.65
C SER A 259 -19.50 7.09 -18.66
N ARG A 260 -20.17 6.29 -19.50
CA ARG A 260 -21.65 6.19 -19.49
C ARG A 260 -22.20 5.61 -18.18
N TRP A 261 -21.34 5.03 -17.34
CA TRP A 261 -21.70 4.43 -16.06
C TRP A 261 -21.32 5.31 -14.87
N THR A 262 -20.60 6.40 -15.11
CA THR A 262 -20.30 7.37 -14.05
C THR A 262 -21.61 7.96 -13.56
N THR A 263 -21.92 7.71 -12.29
CA THR A 263 -23.16 8.14 -11.66
C THR A 263 -23.01 9.59 -11.20
N SER A 264 -22.18 9.80 -10.18
CA SER A 264 -21.86 11.10 -9.57
C SER A 264 -20.50 11.12 -8.84
N LYS A 265 -19.87 9.96 -8.63
CA LYS A 265 -18.63 9.81 -7.86
C LYS A 265 -17.69 8.84 -8.58
N MET A 266 -16.39 9.06 -8.46
CA MET A 266 -15.34 8.10 -8.78
C MET A 266 -14.58 7.79 -7.49
N GLU A 267 -14.37 6.51 -7.18
CA GLU A 267 -14.09 6.09 -5.81
C GLU A 267 -12.65 6.34 -5.34
N SER A 268 -11.62 5.89 -6.07
CA SER A 268 -10.28 5.85 -5.49
C SER A 268 -9.12 5.86 -6.49
N PHE A 269 -8.22 6.84 -6.34
CA PHE A 269 -7.06 7.00 -7.22
C PHE A 269 -5.77 7.08 -6.42
N GLY A 270 -4.85 6.15 -6.68
CA GLY A 270 -3.57 6.07 -6.01
C GLY A 270 -2.39 6.09 -6.97
N GLY A 271 -1.32 6.79 -6.64
CA GLY A 271 -0.13 6.76 -7.49
C GLY A 271 0.52 5.37 -7.57
N VAL A 272 0.33 4.48 -6.58
CA VAL A 272 0.80 3.09 -6.62
C VAL A 272 -0.36 2.11 -6.59
N ILE A 273 -1.24 2.25 -5.60
CA ILE A 273 -2.38 1.35 -5.35
C ILE A 273 -3.65 2.19 -5.33
N GLY A 274 -4.65 1.89 -6.15
CA GLY A 274 -5.93 2.62 -6.08
C GLY A 274 -6.57 2.43 -4.70
N GLU A 275 -6.88 1.19 -4.36
CA GLU A 275 -7.59 0.87 -3.12
C GLU A 275 -7.03 -0.37 -2.41
N PHE A 276 -6.94 -0.28 -1.09
CA PHE A 276 -6.86 -1.41 -0.19
C PHE A 276 -8.26 -1.74 0.36
N TYR A 277 -8.82 -2.90 0.02
CA TYR A 277 -10.17 -3.30 0.44
C TYR A 277 -10.18 -4.55 1.33
N GLY A 278 -11.29 -4.83 2.02
CA GLY A 278 -11.57 -6.13 2.65
C GLY A 278 -11.66 -6.09 4.18
N TYR A 279 -12.33 -7.11 4.75
CA TYR A 279 -12.67 -7.23 6.17
C TYR A 279 -11.47 -7.54 7.09
N ASP A 280 -11.65 -7.25 8.38
CA ASP A 280 -10.64 -7.22 9.46
C ASP A 280 -9.64 -8.38 9.48
N GLY A 281 -8.37 -8.03 9.21
CA GLY A 281 -7.19 -8.88 9.39
C GLY A 281 -5.94 -8.02 9.21
N PHE A 282 -5.41 -7.47 10.31
CA PHE A 282 -4.41 -6.38 10.36
C PHE A 282 -3.05 -6.61 9.65
N PHE A 283 -2.81 -7.73 8.96
CA PHE A 283 -1.45 -8.12 8.54
C PHE A 283 -1.28 -8.47 7.06
N TYR A 284 -2.32 -8.43 6.24
CA TYR A 284 -2.23 -8.97 4.87
C TYR A 284 -2.05 -7.91 3.78
N LYS A 285 -2.26 -6.62 4.03
CA LYS A 285 -2.21 -5.55 3.00
C LYS A 285 -1.09 -4.56 3.27
N LYS A 286 -0.11 -4.47 2.38
CA LYS A 286 1.06 -3.60 2.60
C LYS A 286 1.52 -2.91 1.31
N CYS A 287 1.77 -1.61 1.39
CA CYS A 287 2.62 -0.90 0.44
C CYS A 287 3.89 -0.52 1.17
N ILE A 288 5.01 -1.02 0.69
CA ILE A 288 6.25 -0.99 1.42
C ILE A 288 7.38 -0.51 0.53
N ASN A 289 8.06 0.57 0.95
CA ASN A 289 9.06 1.22 0.11
C ASN A 289 8.49 1.52 -1.29
N CYS A 290 7.22 1.95 -1.31
CA CYS A 290 6.51 2.34 -2.51
C CYS A 290 6.87 3.79 -2.83
N VAL A 291 7.26 4.03 -4.07
CA VAL A 291 7.67 5.37 -4.54
C VAL A 291 6.80 5.78 -5.71
N SER A 292 6.24 6.98 -5.65
CA SER A 292 5.41 7.49 -6.73
C SER A 292 5.77 8.92 -7.10
N SER A 293 5.97 9.15 -8.40
CA SER A 293 6.03 10.48 -9.00
C SER A 293 4.85 10.70 -9.95
N MET A 294 3.76 9.96 -9.79
CA MET A 294 2.56 10.07 -10.64
C MET A 294 1.85 11.40 -10.40
N ASP A 295 1.54 12.12 -11.49
CA ASP A 295 0.57 13.21 -11.43
C ASP A 295 -0.86 12.62 -11.52
N ILE A 296 -1.72 12.95 -10.57
CA ILE A 296 -3.15 12.60 -10.62
C ILE A 296 -3.94 13.86 -10.95
N LEU A 297 -4.64 13.84 -12.08
CA LEU A 297 -5.26 15.03 -12.68
C LEU A 297 -6.75 15.10 -12.37
N LYS A 298 -7.34 16.29 -12.55
CA LYS A 298 -8.79 16.46 -12.57
C LYS A 298 -9.47 15.62 -13.65
N PRO A 299 -10.74 15.22 -13.41
CA PRO A 299 -11.47 14.37 -14.34
C PRO A 299 -11.71 15.06 -15.68
N VAL A 300 -11.62 14.29 -16.78
CA VAL A 300 -11.99 14.76 -18.12
C VAL A 300 -13.36 14.21 -18.50
N CYS A 301 -14.32 15.10 -18.72
CA CYS A 301 -15.71 14.74 -19.02
C CYS A 301 -16.18 15.43 -20.30
N SER A 302 -16.48 14.64 -21.34
CA SER A 302 -16.82 15.16 -22.67
C SER A 302 -18.32 15.45 -22.88
N ARG A 303 -19.18 15.14 -21.90
CA ARG A 303 -20.66 15.10 -22.07
C ARG A 303 -21.50 15.51 -20.87
N MET A 304 -20.90 15.72 -19.70
CA MET A 304 -21.58 16.15 -18.47
C MET A 304 -20.95 17.47 -18.03
N ASP A 305 -21.75 18.33 -17.38
CA ASP A 305 -21.20 19.50 -16.71
C ASP A 305 -20.27 18.99 -15.60
N VAL A 306 -18.99 19.39 -15.65
CA VAL A 306 -17.92 18.82 -14.80
C VAL A 306 -18.12 19.16 -13.32
N SER A 307 -19.11 20.00 -13.00
CA SER A 307 -19.43 20.46 -11.64
C SER A 307 -20.24 19.48 -10.79
N GLU A 308 -20.64 18.32 -11.32
CA GLU A 308 -21.47 17.34 -10.60
C GLU A 308 -20.76 15.99 -10.33
N ILE A 309 -19.47 15.86 -10.65
CA ILE A 309 -18.74 14.60 -10.54
C ILE A 309 -17.58 14.77 -9.58
N GLU A 310 -17.68 14.09 -8.44
CA GLU A 310 -16.71 14.13 -7.36
C GLU A 310 -15.68 13.02 -7.54
N VAL A 311 -14.39 13.38 -7.54
CA VAL A 311 -13.29 12.41 -7.43
C VAL A 311 -12.89 12.32 -5.97
N GLU A 312 -13.19 11.18 -5.35
CA GLU A 312 -12.90 10.91 -3.94
C GLU A 312 -11.60 10.14 -3.77
N SER A 313 -11.08 10.18 -2.53
CA SER A 313 -9.98 9.35 -2.05
C SER A 313 -8.79 9.31 -3.02
N VAL A 314 -8.14 10.47 -3.17
CA VAL A 314 -7.00 10.63 -4.08
C VAL A 314 -5.71 10.72 -3.29
N GLY A 315 -4.78 9.79 -3.54
CA GLY A 315 -3.51 9.68 -2.85
C GLY A 315 -2.31 9.49 -3.78
N GLY A 316 -1.17 10.11 -3.46
CA GLY A 316 0.05 9.89 -4.25
C GLY A 316 0.64 8.47 -4.13
N ILE A 317 0.30 7.71 -3.08
CA ILE A 317 0.64 6.28 -2.95
C ILE A 317 -0.61 5.41 -2.99
N VAL A 318 -1.56 5.65 -2.08
CA VAL A 318 -2.80 4.87 -1.97
C VAL A 318 -4.00 5.80 -2.04
N GLY A 319 -4.99 5.54 -2.89
CA GLY A 319 -6.24 6.34 -2.87
C GLY A 319 -6.98 6.15 -1.55
N GLU A 320 -7.43 4.93 -1.28
CA GLU A 320 -8.11 4.55 -0.04
C GLU A 320 -7.40 3.38 0.68
N ASN A 321 -7.07 3.59 1.95
CA ASN A 321 -6.40 2.61 2.80
C ASN A 321 -7.35 2.02 3.86
N ILE A 322 -8.05 0.93 3.54
CA ILE A 322 -8.89 0.21 4.51
C ILE A 322 -8.07 -0.88 5.20
N HIS A 323 -7.66 -0.62 6.44
CA HIS A 323 -6.92 -1.55 7.30
C HIS A 323 -5.57 -2.06 6.74
N GLY A 324 -5.02 -1.41 5.71
CA GLY A 324 -3.70 -1.70 5.17
C GLY A 324 -2.58 -0.92 5.86
N VAL A 325 -1.34 -1.21 5.46
CA VAL A 325 -0.14 -0.55 5.99
C VAL A 325 0.63 0.10 4.84
N VAL A 326 0.78 1.42 4.90
CA VAL A 326 1.72 2.18 4.06
C VAL A 326 2.98 2.45 4.88
N PHE A 327 4.11 1.92 4.43
CA PHE A 327 5.35 1.88 5.20
C PHE A 327 6.54 2.33 4.35
N LEU A 328 7.39 3.22 4.88
CA LEU A 328 8.61 3.68 4.21
C LEU A 328 8.37 4.21 2.78
N SER A 329 7.20 4.79 2.53
CA SER A 329 6.75 5.13 1.18
C SER A 329 6.75 6.64 0.95
N HIS A 330 6.95 7.08 -0.29
CA HIS A 330 6.94 8.52 -0.57
C HIS A 330 6.46 8.92 -1.95
N ALA A 331 5.79 10.07 -1.99
CA ALA A 331 5.17 10.61 -3.19
C ALA A 331 5.68 12.03 -3.51
N THR A 332 5.90 12.31 -4.79
CA THR A 332 6.38 13.63 -5.27
C THR A 332 5.53 14.21 -6.39
N GLY A 333 4.59 13.45 -6.96
CA GLY A 333 3.71 13.93 -8.03
C GLY A 333 2.62 14.87 -7.52
N ASN A 334 2.04 15.66 -8.44
CA ASN A 334 0.98 16.61 -8.12
C ASN A 334 -0.37 15.91 -8.12
N ILE A 335 -1.18 16.19 -7.09
CA ILE A 335 -2.42 15.48 -6.83
C ILE A 335 -3.58 16.47 -6.90
N GLU A 336 -4.51 16.23 -7.81
CA GLU A 336 -5.79 16.93 -7.88
C GLU A 336 -6.96 15.95 -7.67
N GLY A 337 -7.87 16.30 -6.77
CA GLY A 337 -9.12 15.59 -6.50
C GLY A 337 -10.21 16.55 -6.03
N ASP A 338 -11.29 16.03 -5.45
CA ASP A 338 -12.35 16.85 -4.85
C ASP A 338 -12.53 16.59 -3.36
N GLU A 339 -12.72 15.33 -2.93
CA GLU A 339 -12.87 14.95 -1.52
C GLU A 339 -11.79 13.95 -1.09
N ASP A 340 -11.32 14.06 0.15
CA ASP A 340 -10.29 13.19 0.75
C ASP A 340 -9.02 13.11 -0.11
N VAL A 341 -8.35 14.27 -0.26
CA VAL A 341 -7.18 14.41 -1.13
C VAL A 341 -5.91 14.54 -0.30
N GLY A 342 -4.96 13.62 -0.49
CA GLY A 342 -3.70 13.57 0.25
C GLY A 342 -2.48 13.29 -0.63
N GLY A 343 -1.32 13.82 -0.25
CA GLY A 343 -0.07 13.54 -0.96
C GLY A 343 0.39 12.08 -0.87
N ILE A 344 0.08 11.36 0.21
CA ILE A 344 0.39 9.94 0.40
C ILE A 344 -0.88 9.10 0.27
N VAL A 345 -1.89 9.40 1.09
CA VAL A 345 -3.15 8.66 1.14
C VAL A 345 -4.33 9.62 1.07
N GLY A 346 -5.32 9.34 0.23
CA GLY A 346 -6.56 10.13 0.21
C GLY A 346 -7.35 9.92 1.50
N ARG A 347 -7.87 8.70 1.67
CA ARG A 347 -8.63 8.29 2.85
C ARG A 347 -7.91 7.18 3.62
N ASN A 348 -7.65 7.40 4.91
CA ASN A 348 -6.94 6.44 5.76
C ASN A 348 -7.82 5.88 6.88
N ASN A 349 -7.98 4.56 6.89
CA ASN A 349 -8.48 3.76 8.02
C ASN A 349 -7.47 2.68 8.44
N GLY A 350 -6.25 2.73 7.89
CA GLY A 350 -5.16 1.81 8.19
C GLY A 350 -4.02 2.50 8.94
N LYS A 351 -2.79 2.05 8.66
CA LYS A 351 -1.57 2.61 9.21
C LYS A 351 -0.74 3.28 8.13
N ILE A 352 -0.21 4.47 8.43
CA ILE A 352 0.79 5.16 7.61
C ILE A 352 1.99 5.46 8.49
N ILE A 353 3.16 4.92 8.13
CA ILE A 353 4.36 4.99 8.98
C ILE A 353 5.60 5.29 8.14
N TYR A 354 6.46 6.19 8.64
CA TYR A 354 7.76 6.52 8.03
C TYR A 354 7.66 6.94 6.56
N SER A 355 6.64 7.71 6.24
CA SER A 355 6.29 8.04 4.85
C SER A 355 6.21 9.55 4.67
N TYR A 356 6.42 10.04 3.45
CA TYR A 356 6.39 11.48 3.19
C TYR A 356 5.82 11.87 1.83
N ALA A 357 5.33 13.10 1.73
CA ALA A 357 4.85 13.68 0.48
C ALA A 357 5.47 15.07 0.24
N ASN A 358 5.89 15.32 -1.00
CA ASN A 358 6.52 16.59 -1.40
C ASN A 358 5.82 17.29 -2.58
N GLY A 359 4.82 16.64 -3.20
CA GLY A 359 4.06 17.18 -4.33
C GLY A 359 3.01 18.22 -3.93
N SER A 360 2.47 18.97 -4.90
CA SER A 360 1.34 19.86 -4.63
C SER A 360 0.04 19.09 -4.52
N VAL A 361 -0.80 19.42 -3.54
CA VAL A 361 -2.11 18.79 -3.33
C VAL A 361 -3.21 19.83 -3.51
N LYS A 362 -4.20 19.53 -4.34
CA LYS A 362 -5.36 20.39 -4.61
C LYS A 362 -6.66 19.61 -4.50
N GLY A 363 -7.59 20.10 -3.69
CA GLY A 363 -8.90 19.50 -3.49
C GLY A 363 -10.00 20.51 -3.19
N VAL A 364 -11.15 20.01 -2.74
CA VAL A 364 -12.28 20.82 -2.27
C VAL A 364 -12.47 20.62 -0.76
N GLU A 365 -12.71 19.38 -0.31
CA GLU A 365 -12.96 19.04 1.09
C GLU A 365 -11.96 17.99 1.59
N SER A 366 -11.50 18.14 2.85
CA SER A 366 -10.54 17.23 3.48
C SER A 366 -9.25 17.10 2.68
N VAL A 367 -8.52 18.21 2.59
CA VAL A 367 -7.30 18.32 1.79
C VAL A 367 -6.08 18.42 2.70
N GLY A 368 -5.19 17.43 2.63
CA GLY A 368 -3.98 17.39 3.44
C GLY A 368 -2.71 17.20 2.62
N GLY A 369 -1.59 17.79 3.07
CA GLY A 369 -0.31 17.61 2.38
C GLY A 369 0.14 16.14 2.30
N ALA A 370 -0.24 15.31 3.27
CA ALA A 370 0.02 13.86 3.24
C ALA A 370 -1.27 13.01 3.26
N VAL A 371 -2.27 13.39 4.06
CA VAL A 371 -3.50 12.59 4.22
C VAL A 371 -4.73 13.47 4.09
N GLY A 372 -5.69 13.12 3.24
CA GLY A 372 -6.94 13.87 3.12
C GLY A 372 -7.81 13.70 4.38
N PHE A 373 -8.32 12.49 4.57
CA PHE A 373 -9.09 12.07 5.74
C PHE A 373 -8.40 10.98 6.52
N ASN A 374 -8.35 11.11 7.85
CA ASN A 374 -7.76 10.12 8.75
C ASN A 374 -8.74 9.66 9.84
N ALA A 375 -9.01 8.36 9.84
CA ALA A 375 -9.62 7.59 10.93
C ALA A 375 -8.71 6.45 11.43
N GLY A 376 -7.45 6.41 10.99
CA GLY A 376 -6.46 5.39 11.35
C GLY A 376 -5.23 5.95 12.08
N ASP A 377 -4.15 5.17 12.08
CA ASP A 377 -2.88 5.54 12.72
C ASP A 377 -1.91 6.18 11.73
N VAL A 378 -1.52 7.42 12.01
CA VAL A 378 -0.53 8.19 11.25
C VAL A 378 0.66 8.48 12.15
N GLN A 379 1.82 7.92 11.81
CA GLN A 379 2.98 7.97 12.69
C GLN A 379 4.27 8.24 11.94
N ASN A 380 5.06 9.19 12.42
CA ASN A 380 6.37 9.49 11.86
C ASN A 380 6.27 9.80 10.35
N ILE A 381 5.41 10.73 9.96
CA ILE A 381 5.28 11.15 8.58
C ILE A 381 5.55 12.64 8.42
N TYR A 382 5.81 13.08 7.20
CA TYR A 382 5.87 14.52 6.94
C TYR A 382 5.34 14.91 5.57
N ALA A 383 4.92 16.17 5.46
CA ALA A 383 4.51 16.78 4.21
C ALA A 383 5.27 18.09 3.94
N GLN A 384 5.64 18.28 2.68
CA GLN A 384 6.19 19.49 2.12
C GLN A 384 5.47 19.81 0.80
N GLY A 385 5.60 21.04 0.31
CA GLY A 385 4.93 21.48 -0.93
C GLY A 385 3.81 22.49 -0.67
N SER A 386 2.75 22.43 -1.49
CA SER A 386 1.61 23.35 -1.39
C SER A 386 0.30 22.60 -1.27
N VAL A 387 -0.59 23.08 -0.42
CA VAL A 387 -1.93 22.53 -0.21
C VAL A 387 -2.97 23.62 -0.52
N GLU A 388 -3.82 23.38 -1.52
CA GLU A 388 -4.95 24.25 -1.88
C GLU A 388 -6.27 23.50 -1.72
N GLY A 389 -7.19 24.02 -0.90
CA GLY A 389 -8.50 23.44 -0.69
C GLY A 389 -9.58 24.47 -0.39
N VAL A 390 -10.80 24.02 -0.10
CA VAL A 390 -11.91 24.89 0.36
C VAL A 390 -12.16 24.68 1.85
N LYS A 391 -12.39 23.43 2.27
CA LYS A 391 -12.81 23.07 3.64
C LYS A 391 -11.95 21.95 4.23
N ASN A 392 -11.65 22.01 5.53
CA ASN A 392 -10.78 21.06 6.24
C ASN A 392 -9.40 20.97 5.55
N VAL A 393 -8.69 22.09 5.51
CA VAL A 393 -7.41 22.19 4.78
C VAL A 393 -6.24 22.18 5.78
N GLY A 394 -5.46 21.10 5.77
CA GLY A 394 -4.35 20.90 6.70
C GLY A 394 -2.99 20.76 6.02
N GLY A 395 -1.94 21.25 6.66
CA GLY A 395 -0.59 21.09 6.12
C GLY A 395 -0.13 19.63 6.04
N LEU A 396 -0.58 18.79 6.97
CA LEU A 396 -0.34 17.33 6.95
C LEU A 396 -1.62 16.55 6.68
N VAL A 397 -2.67 16.81 7.47
CA VAL A 397 -3.93 16.06 7.44
C VAL A 397 -5.11 17.00 7.24
N GLY A 398 -5.99 16.76 6.27
CA GLY A 398 -7.19 17.58 6.07
C GLY A 398 -8.15 17.47 7.26
N LEU A 399 -8.72 16.29 7.46
CA LEU A 399 -9.59 15.95 8.59
C LEU A 399 -9.03 14.76 9.37
N ASN A 400 -8.93 14.90 10.70
CA ASN A 400 -8.59 13.82 11.61
C ASN A 400 -9.78 13.52 12.52
N GLY A 401 -10.51 12.44 12.24
CA GLY A 401 -11.76 12.07 12.90
C GLY A 401 -12.40 10.82 12.30
N GLY A 402 -13.33 10.19 13.02
CA GLY A 402 -14.00 8.98 12.54
C GLY A 402 -14.56 8.11 13.66
N MET A 403 -15.14 6.96 13.28
CA MET A 403 -15.65 5.98 14.25
C MET A 403 -14.54 5.13 14.88
N ILE A 404 -13.41 5.01 14.18
CA ILE A 404 -12.19 4.37 14.65
C ILE A 404 -11.29 5.52 15.10
N HIS A 405 -10.83 5.48 16.35
CA HIS A 405 -10.06 6.57 16.95
C HIS A 405 -8.77 6.82 16.16
N GLY A 406 -8.74 7.89 15.37
CA GLY A 406 -7.56 8.29 14.60
C GLY A 406 -6.43 8.80 15.50
N SER A 407 -5.17 8.64 15.09
CA SER A 407 -4.03 9.22 15.81
C SER A 407 -3.00 9.82 14.85
N ILE A 408 -2.42 10.95 15.25
CA ILE A 408 -1.28 11.58 14.55
C ILE A 408 -0.14 11.74 15.56
N LEU A 409 0.97 11.02 15.33
CA LEU A 409 2.12 10.98 16.24
C LEU A 409 3.41 11.33 15.50
N ASN A 410 4.29 12.08 16.16
CA ASN A 410 5.67 12.33 15.71
C ASN A 410 5.76 12.80 14.25
N SER A 411 4.85 13.65 13.80
CA SER A 411 4.74 14.01 12.39
C SER A 411 4.85 15.52 12.20
N TYR A 412 5.19 15.97 10.99
CA TYR A 412 5.29 17.41 10.74
C TYR A 412 4.84 17.89 9.36
N ALA A 413 4.44 19.16 9.29
CA ALA A 413 4.15 19.85 8.02
C ALA A 413 5.07 21.07 7.82
N ALA A 414 5.63 21.18 6.62
CA ALA A 414 6.31 22.38 6.12
C ALA A 414 5.75 22.72 4.73
N THR A 415 4.46 23.03 4.70
CA THR A 415 3.66 23.25 3.49
C THR A 415 3.13 24.68 3.43
N THR A 416 3.06 25.24 2.24
CA THR A 416 2.27 26.46 1.99
C THR A 416 0.78 26.09 1.91
N ILE A 417 -0.10 26.87 2.53
CA ILE A 417 -1.52 26.48 2.68
C ILE A 417 -2.44 27.59 2.17
N LYS A 418 -3.44 27.21 1.38
CA LYS A 418 -4.55 28.06 0.96
C LYS A 418 -5.87 27.34 1.17
N GLY A 419 -6.74 27.90 2.01
CA GLY A 419 -8.07 27.35 2.29
C GLY A 419 -9.05 28.44 2.75
N ASN A 420 -10.34 28.10 2.79
CA ASN A 420 -11.41 29.05 3.14
C ASN A 420 -12.06 28.75 4.50
N GLU A 421 -12.26 27.47 4.82
CA GLU A 421 -12.94 26.98 6.02
C GLU A 421 -12.11 25.88 6.72
N ASP A 422 -12.00 25.94 8.04
CA ASP A 422 -11.20 25.01 8.86
C ASP A 422 -9.79 24.76 8.30
N VAL A 423 -8.97 25.81 8.35
CA VAL A 423 -7.59 25.80 7.85
C VAL A 423 -6.61 25.73 9.02
N GLY A 424 -5.67 24.78 8.98
CA GLY A 424 -4.65 24.68 10.04
C GLY A 424 -3.30 24.18 9.56
N GLY A 425 -2.26 24.65 10.25
CA GLY A 425 -0.87 24.38 9.85
C GLY A 425 -0.46 22.90 9.85
N LEU A 426 -1.04 22.08 10.74
CA LEU A 426 -0.85 20.63 10.75
C LEU A 426 -2.11 19.89 10.29
N VAL A 427 -3.22 20.13 10.98
CA VAL A 427 -4.53 19.52 10.67
C VAL A 427 -5.50 20.62 10.24
N GLY A 428 -6.40 20.37 9.30
CA GLY A 428 -7.50 21.31 8.98
C GLY A 428 -8.56 21.30 10.08
N LYS A 429 -9.18 20.14 10.28
CA LYS A 429 -10.14 19.87 11.35
C LYS A 429 -9.72 18.65 12.18
N ASN A 430 -9.64 18.81 13.50
CA ASN A 430 -9.19 17.74 14.41
C ASN A 430 -10.25 17.38 15.46
N GLU A 431 -10.60 16.10 15.53
CA GLU A 431 -11.53 15.53 16.50
C GLU A 431 -10.87 14.45 17.39
N GLU A 432 -9.62 14.11 17.10
CA GLU A 432 -8.91 12.97 17.68
C GLU A 432 -7.49 13.32 18.21
N LEU A 433 -6.69 12.32 18.59
CA LEU A 433 -5.38 12.51 19.24
C LEU A 433 -4.32 13.04 18.26
N VAL A 434 -3.62 14.10 18.69
CA VAL A 434 -2.40 14.59 18.04
C VAL A 434 -1.33 14.79 19.11
N GLU A 435 -0.19 14.12 18.97
CA GLU A 435 0.93 14.18 19.93
C GLU A 435 2.27 14.32 19.22
N ASN A 436 3.20 15.05 19.83
CA ASN A 436 4.58 15.25 19.34
C ASN A 436 4.67 15.64 17.86
N SER A 437 3.71 16.43 17.40
CA SER A 437 3.59 16.78 15.98
C SER A 437 3.59 18.29 15.79
N TYR A 438 4.22 18.73 14.69
CA TYR A 438 4.69 20.11 14.52
C TYR A 438 4.37 20.68 13.15
N TRP A 439 4.32 21.99 13.04
CA TRP A 439 4.13 22.65 11.75
C TRP A 439 4.88 23.97 11.70
N ASP A 440 5.32 24.35 10.49
CA ASP A 440 6.05 25.57 10.24
C ASP A 440 5.11 26.77 10.07
N MET A 441 5.17 27.73 10.99
CA MET A 441 4.30 28.92 10.98
C MET A 441 4.63 29.90 9.85
N GLU A 442 5.89 29.98 9.44
CA GLU A 442 6.36 30.95 8.45
C GLU A 442 6.09 30.46 7.03
N ILE A 443 6.30 29.17 6.77
CA ILE A 443 5.98 28.55 5.48
C ILE A 443 4.47 28.43 5.27
N SER A 444 3.71 28.04 6.30
CA SER A 444 2.25 27.94 6.17
C SER A 444 1.57 29.31 6.06
N GLY A 445 2.20 30.38 6.55
CA GLY A 445 1.59 31.71 6.65
C GLY A 445 0.49 31.81 7.72
N LEU A 446 0.38 30.81 8.60
CA LEU A 446 -0.64 30.73 9.64
C LEU A 446 -0.04 31.01 11.03
N SER A 447 -0.82 31.68 11.89
CA SER A 447 -0.46 31.91 13.30
C SER A 447 -1.25 31.03 14.28
N VAL A 448 -2.19 30.23 13.77
CA VAL A 448 -3.02 29.29 14.53
C VAL A 448 -3.10 27.98 13.75
N GLY A 449 -2.86 26.85 14.41
CA GLY A 449 -3.05 25.51 13.84
C GLY A 449 -4.19 24.81 14.56
N SER A 450 -5.02 24.04 13.87
CA SER A 450 -6.16 23.36 14.51
C SER A 450 -5.70 22.24 15.49
N ALA A 451 -4.48 21.72 15.32
CA ALA A 451 -3.79 20.80 16.22
C ALA A 451 -2.26 20.85 16.02
N GLY A 452 -1.50 20.21 16.93
CA GLY A 452 -0.03 20.21 16.89
C GLY A 452 0.60 21.53 17.36
N LYS A 453 1.92 21.55 17.51
CA LYS A 453 2.67 22.72 17.98
C LYS A 453 3.27 23.48 16.78
N GLY A 454 2.86 24.72 16.59
CA GLY A 454 3.49 25.63 15.63
C GLY A 454 4.88 26.04 16.08
N LEU A 455 5.83 26.02 15.16
CA LEU A 455 7.23 26.40 15.36
C LEU A 455 7.64 27.36 14.22
N SER A 456 8.58 28.27 14.49
CA SER A 456 9.24 29.03 13.42
C SER A 456 10.09 28.12 12.53
N THR A 457 10.47 28.58 11.33
CA THR A 457 11.38 27.82 10.46
C THR A 457 12.67 27.44 11.18
N SER A 458 13.22 28.39 11.95
CA SER A 458 14.44 28.15 12.71
C SER A 458 14.29 27.07 13.79
N GLU A 459 13.17 27.04 14.49
CA GLU A 459 12.86 26.03 15.50
C GLU A 459 12.59 24.67 14.86
N MET A 460 11.92 24.64 13.70
CA MET A 460 11.69 23.43 12.91
C MET A 460 12.99 22.79 12.42
N MET A 461 14.06 23.57 12.25
CA MET A 461 15.39 23.09 11.89
C MET A 461 16.30 22.85 13.11
N THR A 462 15.74 22.91 14.32
CA THR A 462 16.49 22.74 15.58
C THR A 462 16.06 21.45 16.29
N LYS A 463 16.98 20.50 16.52
CA LYS A 463 16.64 19.19 17.09
C LYS A 463 15.95 19.28 18.45
N SER A 464 16.39 20.18 19.32
CA SER A 464 15.83 20.33 20.68
C SER A 464 14.38 20.80 20.71
N SER A 465 13.82 21.25 19.59
CA SER A 465 12.40 21.62 19.46
C SER A 465 11.47 20.40 19.45
N PHE A 466 12.00 19.23 19.08
CA PHE A 466 11.26 17.98 18.91
C PHE A 466 11.39 17.12 20.18
N VAL A 467 10.24 16.79 20.78
CA VAL A 467 10.17 16.02 22.02
C VAL A 467 10.12 14.54 21.69
N ASP A 468 11.04 13.77 22.27
CA ASP A 468 11.14 12.30 22.16
C ASP A 468 11.41 11.73 20.75
N TRP A 469 11.67 12.56 19.74
CA TRP A 469 11.98 12.09 18.37
C TRP A 469 13.32 11.35 18.27
N ASP A 470 14.25 11.62 19.19
CA ASP A 470 15.50 10.86 19.36
C ASP A 470 15.30 9.48 19.99
N THR A 471 14.07 9.17 20.42
CA THR A 471 13.66 7.83 20.90
C THR A 471 12.83 7.07 19.88
N VAL A 472 12.53 7.69 18.73
CA VAL A 472 11.83 7.05 17.61
C VAL A 472 12.84 6.28 16.79
N GLY A 473 12.77 4.96 16.89
CA GLY A 473 13.77 4.06 16.35
C GLY A 473 13.42 2.61 16.62
N TYR A 474 14.28 1.73 16.13
CA TYR A 474 14.19 0.30 16.37
C TYR A 474 15.58 -0.25 16.71
N TYR A 475 15.62 -1.40 17.36
CA TYR A 475 16.88 -2.11 17.57
C TYR A 475 17.16 -2.97 16.35
N ALA A 476 18.38 -2.92 15.84
CA ALA A 476 18.81 -3.78 14.75
C ALA A 476 18.82 -5.24 15.21
N TYR A 477 18.57 -6.16 14.28
CA TYR A 477 18.69 -7.59 14.52
C TYR A 477 19.83 -8.17 13.69
N ALA A 478 20.38 -9.29 14.14
CA ALA A 478 21.43 -10.00 13.44
C ALA A 478 21.20 -11.52 13.49
N PRO A 479 21.68 -12.29 12.49
CA PRO A 479 21.58 -13.74 12.49
C PRO A 479 22.19 -14.36 13.73
N CYS A 480 21.50 -15.34 14.32
CA CYS A 480 21.95 -16.01 15.53
C CYS A 480 21.52 -17.49 15.60
N GLU A 481 22.01 -18.21 16.61
CA GLU A 481 21.66 -19.61 16.82
C GLU A 481 20.17 -19.78 17.16
N LYS A 482 19.54 -20.84 16.63
CA LYS A 482 18.11 -21.15 16.83
C LYS A 482 17.66 -21.19 18.30
N LYS A 483 18.56 -21.47 19.24
CA LYS A 483 18.25 -21.52 20.68
C LYS A 483 18.08 -20.13 21.31
N SER A 484 18.62 -19.10 20.68
CA SER A 484 18.57 -17.70 21.12
C SER A 484 17.57 -16.88 20.32
N CYS A 485 16.77 -17.53 19.48
CA CYS A 485 15.86 -16.86 18.55
C CYS A 485 14.90 -15.92 19.25
N GLU A 486 15.05 -14.63 18.99
CA GLU A 486 14.08 -13.62 19.40
C GLU A 486 13.09 -13.33 18.27
N ALA A 487 13.48 -13.61 17.04
CA ALA A 487 12.63 -13.40 15.90
C ALA A 487 13.05 -14.18 14.65
N VAL A 488 12.20 -14.20 13.64
CA VAL A 488 12.49 -14.81 12.33
C VAL A 488 12.27 -13.82 11.20
N ASN A 489 13.13 -13.89 10.19
CA ASN A 489 12.96 -13.12 8.96
C ASN A 489 11.67 -13.55 8.25
N LEU A 490 10.76 -12.62 7.98
CA LEU A 490 9.46 -12.90 7.37
C LEU A 490 9.56 -13.39 5.92
N TYR A 491 10.66 -13.10 5.22
CA TYR A 491 10.87 -13.54 3.83
C TYR A 491 11.41 -14.96 3.76
N THR A 492 12.34 -15.33 4.63
CA THR A 492 12.99 -16.65 4.58
C THR A 492 12.33 -17.67 5.49
N LEU A 493 11.64 -17.22 6.55
CA LEU A 493 11.03 -18.04 7.63
C LEU A 493 11.98 -19.05 8.30
N GLU A 494 13.25 -19.08 7.89
CA GLU A 494 14.27 -20.04 8.31
C GLU A 494 15.42 -19.36 9.05
N GLU A 495 15.64 -18.06 8.78
CA GLU A 495 16.70 -17.29 9.38
C GLU A 495 16.27 -16.77 10.76
N CYS A 496 17.00 -17.24 11.76
CA CYS A 496 16.82 -16.87 13.15
C CYS A 496 17.58 -15.58 13.48
N LEU A 497 16.88 -14.61 14.06
CA LEU A 497 17.38 -13.28 14.33
C LEU A 497 17.33 -12.97 15.83
N CYS A 498 18.39 -12.36 16.33
CA CYS A 498 18.53 -11.90 17.71
C CYS A 498 18.64 -10.38 17.74
N LYS A 499 18.05 -9.77 18.77
CA LYS A 499 18.09 -8.33 18.95
C LYS A 499 19.51 -7.93 19.33
N THR A 500 20.02 -6.87 18.69
CA THR A 500 21.30 -6.27 19.05
C THR A 500 21.10 -5.07 19.97
N ASP A 501 22.16 -4.61 20.65
CA ASP A 501 22.14 -3.37 21.42
C ASP A 501 22.17 -2.11 20.54
N LYS A 502 22.28 -2.25 19.21
CA LYS A 502 22.33 -1.13 18.26
C LYS A 502 20.92 -0.58 18.03
N PHE A 503 20.64 0.58 18.58
CA PHE A 503 19.42 1.35 18.29
C PHE A 503 19.62 2.22 17.04
N ILE A 504 18.72 2.09 16.06
CA ILE A 504 18.68 2.85 14.82
C ILE A 504 17.59 3.92 14.96
N ASN A 505 18.00 5.19 14.97
CA ASN A 505 17.10 6.33 14.93
C ASN A 505 16.53 6.51 13.53
N VAL A 506 15.21 6.72 13.45
CA VAL A 506 14.55 6.95 12.16
C VAL A 506 14.69 8.40 11.69
N TRP A 507 14.64 9.36 12.61
CA TRP A 507 14.82 10.77 12.27
C TRP A 507 16.29 11.19 12.29
N ALA A 508 16.70 11.89 11.23
CA ALA A 508 17.97 12.60 11.12
C ALA A 508 17.75 14.12 11.17
N PHE A 509 18.77 14.83 11.64
CA PHE A 509 18.74 16.29 11.83
C PHE A 509 20.05 16.90 11.35
N ASP A 510 19.94 17.84 10.41
CA ASP A 510 21.03 18.74 10.04
C ASP A 510 20.73 20.13 10.62
N GLU A 511 21.21 20.37 11.85
CA GLU A 511 20.92 21.58 12.64
C GLU A 511 21.07 22.88 11.82
N GLY A 512 19.97 23.62 11.71
CA GLY A 512 19.89 24.90 11.01
C GLY A 512 20.02 24.83 9.48
N LYS A 513 20.06 23.64 8.88
CA LYS A 513 20.21 23.44 7.43
C LYS A 513 18.98 22.85 6.77
N SER A 514 18.30 21.92 7.44
CA SER A 514 17.13 21.23 6.89
C SER A 514 16.06 20.99 7.96
N TYR A 515 14.84 20.74 7.48
CA TYR A 515 13.83 20.07 8.29
C TYR A 515 14.29 18.65 8.66
N PRO A 516 13.73 18.02 9.71
CA PRO A 516 14.02 16.62 10.02
C PRO A 516 13.64 15.71 8.87
N TYR A 517 14.44 14.68 8.60
CA TYR A 517 14.20 13.76 7.48
C TYR A 517 14.48 12.32 7.89
N PHE A 518 14.05 11.35 7.08
CA PHE A 518 14.30 9.94 7.38
C PHE A 518 15.78 9.60 7.14
N ASN A 519 16.38 8.94 8.12
CA ASN A 519 17.78 8.54 8.11
C ASN A 519 18.03 7.45 7.03
N GLU A 520 19.01 7.68 6.16
CA GLU A 520 19.43 6.75 5.10
C GLU A 520 19.92 5.38 5.62
N ASN A 521 20.32 5.31 6.89
CA ASN A 521 20.77 4.06 7.52
C ASN A 521 19.60 3.19 8.01
N VAL A 522 18.35 3.63 7.81
CA VAL A 522 17.16 2.84 8.11
C VAL A 522 17.10 1.71 7.09
N ASN A 523 17.57 0.51 7.49
CA ASN A 523 17.45 -0.67 6.66
C ASN A 523 16.01 -1.16 6.69
N PHE A 524 15.48 -1.38 5.50
CA PHE A 524 14.17 -1.91 5.24
C PHE A 524 13.97 -3.33 5.83
N GLU A 525 14.97 -4.21 5.66
CA GLU A 525 14.89 -5.62 6.06
C GLU A 525 14.73 -5.81 7.57
N ASP A 526 15.23 -4.87 8.37
CA ASP A 526 15.18 -4.91 9.83
C ASP A 526 13.76 -4.76 10.39
N PHE A 527 12.80 -4.32 9.57
CA PHE A 527 11.38 -4.22 9.96
C PHE A 527 10.56 -5.48 9.66
N PHE A 528 11.11 -6.44 8.91
CA PHE A 528 10.40 -7.66 8.46
C PHE A 528 10.70 -8.85 9.36
N ILE A 529 10.58 -8.61 10.66
CA ILE A 529 11.01 -9.54 11.69
C ILE A 529 9.79 -9.98 12.50
N TYR A 530 9.41 -11.26 12.37
CA TYR A 530 8.36 -11.87 13.18
C TYR A 530 8.95 -12.27 14.53
N VAL A 531 8.61 -11.49 15.56
CA VAL A 531 8.95 -11.82 16.95
C VAL A 531 7.98 -12.90 17.41
N SER A 532 8.45 -14.11 17.74
CA SER A 532 7.58 -15.19 18.20
C SER A 532 6.81 -14.76 19.46
N GLU A 533 5.58 -15.24 19.67
CA GLU A 533 4.68 -14.74 20.74
C GLU A 533 5.29 -14.78 22.16
N GLU A 534 6.28 -15.64 22.43
CA GLU A 534 7.01 -15.67 23.72
C GLU A 534 8.08 -14.57 23.85
N SER A 535 8.53 -14.01 22.73
CA SER A 535 9.42 -12.84 22.63
C SER A 535 8.67 -11.52 22.40
N VAL A 536 7.34 -11.55 22.19
CA VAL A 536 6.46 -10.36 22.24
C VAL A 536 6.18 -9.97 23.71
N ALA A 537 7.24 -9.94 24.52
CA ALA A 537 7.53 -8.76 25.30
C ALA A 537 8.26 -7.74 24.41
N VAL A 538 7.69 -7.44 23.23
CA VAL A 538 7.65 -6.04 22.83
C VAL A 538 7.08 -5.36 24.05
N ARG A 539 7.93 -4.63 24.78
CA ARG A 539 7.40 -3.51 25.54
C ARG A 539 6.56 -2.76 24.52
N ARG A 540 5.25 -2.98 24.59
CA ARG A 540 4.23 -1.97 24.43
C ARG A 540 4.62 -0.83 25.38
N LYS A 541 5.69 -0.11 25.04
CA LYS A 541 5.62 1.32 24.86
C LYS A 541 5.01 1.44 23.46
N THR A 542 3.72 1.20 23.25
CA THR A 542 2.71 2.21 23.54
C THR A 542 3.38 3.51 24.01
N VAL A 543 3.87 4.27 23.04
CA VAL A 543 3.72 5.72 23.05
C VAL A 543 2.34 5.94 22.40
N ALA A 544 1.25 5.44 22.95
CA ALA A 544 0.62 6.01 24.12
C ALA A 544 1.18 5.50 25.46
N LYS A 545 1.65 6.44 26.28
CA LYS A 545 0.96 6.50 27.57
C LYS A 545 -0.52 6.65 27.21
N THR A 546 -1.24 5.53 27.04
CA THR A 546 -2.61 5.52 27.54
C THR A 546 -2.38 6.08 28.93
N GLN A 547 -2.90 7.27 29.21
CA GLN A 547 -2.98 7.68 30.58
C GLN A 547 -3.74 6.55 31.26
N THR A 548 -3.00 5.59 31.85
CA THR A 548 -3.50 4.60 32.79
C THR A 548 -4.03 5.31 34.02
N PHE A 549 -3.96 6.63 34.03
CA PHE A 549 -4.61 7.56 34.91
C PHE A 549 -5.11 8.80 34.15
N GLY A 550 -6.37 8.74 33.69
CA GLY A 550 -7.11 9.90 33.20
C GLY A 550 -7.91 10.54 34.32
N ALA A 551 -7.86 11.86 34.44
CA ALA A 551 -8.67 12.58 35.41
C ALA A 551 -9.17 13.90 34.80
N LYS A 552 -10.46 14.19 34.98
CA LYS A 552 -11.07 15.44 34.48
C LYS A 552 -12.08 16.00 35.47
N PHE A 553 -12.16 17.33 35.53
CA PHE A 553 -13.25 17.98 36.24
C PHE A 553 -14.57 17.82 35.47
N GLN A 554 -15.62 17.44 36.18
CA GLN A 554 -17.01 17.43 35.72
C GLN A 554 -17.84 18.23 36.73
N GLY A 555 -17.87 19.55 36.53
CA GLY A 555 -18.50 20.48 37.46
C GLY A 555 -17.82 20.47 38.84
N GLN A 556 -18.53 19.99 39.86
CA GLN A 556 -18.03 19.89 41.24
C GLN A 556 -17.27 18.60 41.53
N LEU A 557 -17.18 17.68 40.56
CA LEU A 557 -16.54 16.37 40.73
C LEU A 557 -15.26 16.27 39.91
N VAL A 558 -14.36 15.38 40.34
CA VAL A 558 -13.26 14.87 39.53
C VAL A 558 -13.56 13.43 39.19
N SER A 559 -13.74 13.14 37.91
CA SER A 559 -13.88 11.79 37.40
C SER A 559 -12.49 11.23 37.12
N LEU A 560 -12.20 10.04 37.68
CA LEU A 560 -10.96 9.30 37.50
C LEU A 560 -11.23 8.03 36.70
N ARG A 561 -10.33 7.71 35.78
CA ARG A 561 -10.23 6.40 35.15
C ARG A 561 -8.79 5.94 35.26
N PHE A 562 -8.56 4.76 35.82
CA PHE A 562 -7.19 4.28 36.00
C PHE A 562 -7.02 2.78 35.98
N GLU A 563 -5.82 2.33 35.70
CA GLU A 563 -5.42 0.92 35.69
C GLU A 563 -4.14 0.74 36.51
N ILE A 564 -4.12 -0.27 37.39
CA ILE A 564 -2.94 -0.60 38.18
C ILE A 564 -2.43 -2.01 37.82
N PRO A 565 -1.12 -2.21 37.61
CA PRO A 565 -0.56 -3.48 37.12
C PRO A 565 -0.38 -4.53 38.22
N THR A 566 -0.41 -4.10 39.50
CA THR A 566 -0.23 -4.96 40.66
C THR A 566 -1.18 -4.54 41.78
N ALA A 567 -1.70 -5.52 42.52
CA ALA A 567 -2.58 -5.25 43.64
C ALA A 567 -1.90 -4.38 44.71
N GLY A 568 -2.62 -3.41 45.27
CA GLY A 568 -2.07 -2.47 46.26
C GLY A 568 -3.10 -1.47 46.77
N VAL A 569 -2.71 -0.71 47.80
CA VAL A 569 -3.50 0.43 48.27
C VAL A 569 -3.36 1.57 47.28
N VAL A 570 -4.50 2.10 46.83
CA VAL A 570 -4.57 3.21 45.87
C VAL A 570 -5.04 4.48 46.56
N LYS A 571 -4.38 5.59 46.25
CA LYS A 571 -4.72 6.93 46.74
C LYS A 571 -4.63 7.94 45.61
N PHE A 572 -5.56 8.89 45.57
CA PHE A 572 -5.49 10.03 44.68
C PHE A 572 -5.22 11.32 45.45
N SER A 573 -4.40 12.20 44.90
CA SER A 573 -4.11 13.53 45.42
C SER A 573 -4.25 14.57 44.30
N LEU A 574 -4.87 15.71 44.60
CA LEU A 574 -4.91 16.88 43.72
C LEU A 574 -3.96 17.94 44.28
N VAL A 575 -3.03 18.43 43.46
CA VAL A 575 -1.97 19.36 43.86
C VAL A 575 -2.08 20.66 43.06
N ASP A 576 -1.99 21.81 43.74
CA ASP A 576 -1.95 23.11 43.06
C ASP A 576 -0.59 23.37 42.39
N MET A 577 -0.50 24.42 41.59
CA MET A 577 0.76 24.78 40.88
C MET A 577 1.87 25.27 41.83
N GLN A 578 1.57 25.50 43.11
CA GLN A 578 2.56 25.79 44.16
C GLN A 578 3.04 24.53 44.88
N GLY A 579 2.57 23.34 44.47
CA GLY A 579 2.97 22.05 45.02
C GLY A 579 2.22 21.63 46.29
N ARG A 580 1.15 22.34 46.69
CA ARG A 580 0.35 22.01 47.88
C ARG A 580 -0.75 21.03 47.51
N VAL A 581 -0.94 19.98 48.31
CA VAL A 581 -2.07 19.05 48.15
C VAL A 581 -3.36 19.75 48.58
N VAL A 582 -4.25 20.01 47.65
CA VAL A 582 -5.53 20.71 47.88
C VAL A 582 -6.71 19.75 48.08
N LYS A 583 -6.58 18.49 47.65
CA LYS A 583 -7.54 17.40 47.92
C LYS A 583 -6.82 16.07 47.94
N SER A 584 -7.28 15.12 48.75
CA SER A 584 -6.86 13.72 48.65
C SER A 584 -8.02 12.77 48.93
N ALA A 585 -7.99 11.59 48.33
CA ALA A 585 -8.97 10.53 48.54
C ALA A 585 -8.27 9.17 48.61
N GLU A 586 -8.58 8.39 49.65
CA GLU A 586 -8.14 7.00 49.76
C GLU A 586 -9.12 6.12 48.97
N LEU A 587 -8.62 5.43 47.95
CA LEU A 587 -9.43 4.57 47.05
C LEU A 587 -9.41 3.10 47.49
N GLY A 588 -8.67 2.77 48.55
CA GLY A 588 -8.63 1.46 49.20
C GLY A 588 -7.71 0.44 48.54
N GLN A 589 -7.76 -0.80 49.04
CA GLN A 589 -7.02 -1.94 48.48
C GLN A 589 -7.68 -2.38 47.17
N ARG A 590 -6.90 -2.45 46.09
CA ARG A 590 -7.37 -2.86 44.75
C ARG A 590 -6.52 -4.01 44.21
N ALA A 591 -7.13 -4.87 43.39
CA ALA A 591 -6.41 -5.90 42.63
C ALA A 591 -5.78 -5.27 41.36
N ALA A 592 -4.96 -6.03 40.63
CA ALA A 592 -4.53 -5.57 39.31
C ALA A 592 -5.73 -5.48 38.36
N GLY A 593 -5.87 -4.38 37.61
CA GLY A 593 -6.99 -4.14 36.71
C GLY A 593 -7.42 -2.68 36.60
N ALA A 594 -8.46 -2.44 35.80
CA ALA A 594 -9.00 -1.11 35.49
C ALA A 594 -10.16 -0.72 36.42
N TYR A 595 -10.20 0.56 36.79
CA TYR A 595 -11.13 1.15 37.74
C TYR A 595 -11.63 2.51 37.26
N SER A 596 -12.81 2.92 37.75
CA SER A 596 -13.35 4.26 37.56
C SER A 596 -13.94 4.73 38.88
N GLU A 597 -13.60 5.95 39.28
CA GLU A 597 -13.95 6.52 40.58
C GLU A 597 -14.30 8.00 40.41
N THR A 598 -15.08 8.53 41.33
CA THR A 598 -15.46 9.95 41.31
C THR A 598 -15.19 10.57 42.67
N ILE A 599 -14.53 11.72 42.67
CA ILE A 599 -14.12 12.43 43.88
C ILE A 599 -14.81 13.77 43.94
N ASP A 600 -15.41 14.09 45.08
CA ASP A 600 -15.96 15.41 45.33
C ASP A 600 -14.87 16.47 45.47
N ALA A 601 -14.95 17.49 44.63
CA ALA A 601 -14.04 18.62 44.55
C ALA A 601 -14.80 19.96 44.48
N ALA A 602 -16.01 20.06 45.07
CA ALA A 602 -16.83 21.25 45.06
C ALA A 602 -16.07 22.50 45.54
N GLU A 603 -15.30 22.36 46.62
CA GLU A 603 -14.55 23.43 47.30
C GLU A 603 -13.24 23.85 46.60
N ILE A 604 -12.85 23.16 45.52
CA ILE A 604 -11.62 23.48 44.79
C ILE A 604 -11.85 24.72 43.90
N ALA A 605 -10.95 25.71 43.97
CA ALA A 605 -11.07 26.90 43.14
C ALA A 605 -10.88 26.60 41.63
N ARG A 606 -11.27 27.54 40.77
CA ARG A 606 -10.93 27.48 39.34
C ARG A 606 -9.43 27.60 39.14
N GLY A 607 -8.87 26.83 38.22
CA GLY A 607 -7.43 26.86 37.96
C GLY A 607 -6.86 25.54 37.44
N ARG A 608 -5.54 25.52 37.33
CA ARG A 608 -4.76 24.37 36.87
C ARG A 608 -4.26 23.58 38.07
N TYR A 609 -4.38 22.26 37.99
CA TYR A 609 -4.00 21.32 39.04
C TYR A 609 -3.26 20.13 38.45
N ILE A 610 -2.47 19.46 39.30
CA ILE A 610 -1.84 18.19 38.99
C ILE A 610 -2.55 17.11 39.81
N GLY A 611 -3.22 16.19 39.12
CA GLY A 611 -3.74 14.97 39.72
C GLY A 611 -2.63 13.94 39.83
N ILE A 612 -2.48 13.32 40.98
CA ILE A 612 -1.46 12.32 41.28
C ILE A 612 -2.15 11.06 41.78
N LEU A 613 -1.95 9.95 41.09
CA LEU A 613 -2.36 8.63 41.54
C LEU A 613 -1.16 7.96 42.24
N HIS A 614 -1.40 7.42 43.42
CA HIS A 614 -0.45 6.63 44.18
C HIS A 614 -0.94 5.18 44.21
N SER A 615 -0.01 4.24 44.07
CA SER A 615 -0.25 2.81 44.24
C SER A 615 0.87 2.22 45.09
N ALA A 616 0.50 1.38 46.07
CA ALA A 616 1.44 0.75 47.01
C ALA A 616 2.41 1.76 47.68
N GLY A 617 1.90 2.96 48.03
CA GLY A 617 2.65 4.00 48.71
C GLY A 617 3.62 4.81 47.85
N LYS A 618 3.70 4.57 46.54
CA LYS A 618 4.54 5.31 45.59
C LYS A 618 3.68 6.11 44.62
N VAL A 619 4.23 7.23 44.12
CA VAL A 619 3.61 7.95 42.99
C VAL A 619 3.62 7.02 41.79
N PHE A 620 2.44 6.71 41.28
CA PHE A 620 2.22 5.81 40.16
C PHE A 620 2.14 6.60 38.86
N GLU A 621 1.20 7.55 38.77
CA GLU A 621 1.04 8.43 37.60
C GLU A 621 0.58 9.83 37.97
N LYS A 622 0.73 10.78 37.02
CA LYS A 622 0.27 12.15 37.16
C LYS A 622 -0.43 12.61 35.87
N THR A 623 -1.44 13.46 36.00
CA THR A 623 -2.10 14.13 34.88
C THR A 623 -2.42 15.58 35.23
N THR A 624 -2.56 16.44 34.22
CA THR A 624 -2.93 17.85 34.41
C THR A 624 -4.44 17.99 34.29
N LEU A 625 -5.08 18.69 35.24
CA LEU A 625 -6.50 18.97 35.23
C LEU A 625 -6.75 20.48 35.19
N TYR A 626 -7.82 20.89 34.53
CA TYR A 626 -8.31 22.26 34.53
C TYR A 626 -9.71 22.29 35.10
N LYS A 627 -9.92 23.11 36.14
CA LYS A 627 -11.26 23.41 36.66
C LYS A 627 -11.73 24.73 36.07
N HIS A 628 -12.76 24.67 35.22
CA HIS A 628 -13.31 25.80 34.46
C HIS A 628 -14.23 26.71 35.25
#